data_AF-A0A7G9STW3-F1
#
_entry.id   AF-A0A7G9STW3-F1
#
_cell.length_a   1.000
_cell.length_b   1.000
_cell.length_c   1.000
_cell.angle_alpha   90.00
_cell.angle_beta   90.00
_cell.angle_gamma   90.00
#
_symmetry.space_group_name_H-M   'P 1'
#
loop_
_entity.id
_entity.type
_entity.pdbx_description
1 polymer ?
#
loop_
_entity_poly.entity_id
_entity_poly.type
_entity_poly.pdbx_seq_one_letter_code
_entity_poly.pdbx_strand_id
1 'polypeptide(L)'
;MSSRRETRAATALLNTTGTAAANVIAARMLAFSNPATMLSPWHQSETRRMTAEKIDATTDGMQAAGMELAMLPARIMMIGARPASWTPAGWMNAWNDVAGLWIGVGNAALRPARNTAVRNQRRLSRTSR
;
A
#
# COMPACT_ATOMS: atom_id res chain seq x y z
N MET A 1 -20.36 -3.57 -6.98
CA MET A 1 -19.67 -4.33 -5.91
C MET A 1 -20.03 -3.66 -4.59
N SER A 2 -20.22 -4.41 -3.49
CA SER A 2 -20.64 -3.80 -2.21
C SER A 2 -19.47 -3.05 -1.55
N SER A 3 -19.68 -1.81 -1.11
CA SER A 3 -18.70 -0.99 -0.37
C SER A 3 -18.06 -1.74 0.80
N ARG A 4 -18.83 -2.59 1.49
CA ARG A 4 -18.34 -3.47 2.57
C ARG A 4 -17.26 -4.46 2.11
N ARG A 5 -17.30 -4.94 0.86
CA ARG A 5 -16.26 -5.84 0.32
C ARG A 5 -14.96 -5.08 0.04
N GLU A 6 -15.05 -3.85 -0.45
CA GLU A 6 -13.88 -3.02 -0.75
C GLU A 6 -13.18 -2.53 0.51
N THR A 7 -13.94 -2.12 1.54
CA THR A 7 -13.38 -1.76 2.85
C THR A 7 -12.66 -2.93 3.50
N ARG A 8 -13.27 -4.12 3.51
CA ARG A 8 -12.62 -5.34 4.06
C ARG A 8 -11.33 -5.67 3.31
N ALA A 9 -11.32 -5.52 1.98
CA ALA A 9 -10.13 -5.72 1.18
C ALA A 9 -9.03 -4.70 1.52
N ALA A 10 -9.39 -3.43 1.74
CA ALA A 10 -8.45 -2.39 2.16
C ALA A 10 -7.83 -2.66 3.52
N THR A 11 -8.64 -3.03 4.52
CA THR A 11 -8.14 -3.39 5.85
C THR A 11 -7.21 -4.60 5.79
N ALA A 12 -7.56 -5.63 5.00
CA ALA A 12 -6.70 -6.80 4.83
C ALA A 12 -5.37 -6.44 4.14
N LEU A 13 -5.39 -5.56 3.13
CA LEU A 13 -4.17 -5.07 2.49
C LEU A 13 -3.30 -4.27 3.45
N LEU A 14 -3.88 -3.35 4.23
CA LEU A 14 -3.15 -2.59 5.25
C LEU A 14 -2.47 -3.52 6.27
N ASN A 15 -3.22 -4.47 6.83
CA ASN A 15 -2.68 -5.41 7.82
C ASN A 15 -1.56 -6.29 7.22
N THR A 16 -1.74 -6.81 6.01
CA THR A 16 -0.73 -7.66 5.36
C THR A 16 0.53 -6.87 4.96
N THR A 17 0.39 -5.65 4.46
CA THR A 17 1.54 -4.76 4.19
C THR A 17 2.27 -4.40 5.47
N GLY A 18 1.53 -4.04 6.52
CA GLY A 18 2.07 -3.68 7.84
C GLY A 18 2.84 -4.83 8.49
N THR A 19 2.27 -6.03 8.51
CA THR A 19 2.94 -7.24 9.05
C THR A 19 4.19 -7.62 8.28
N ALA A 20 4.17 -7.56 6.94
CA ALA A 20 5.36 -7.82 6.12
C ALA A 20 6.48 -6.80 6.41
N ALA A 21 6.13 -5.51 6.48
CA ALA A 21 7.07 -4.45 6.83
C ALA A 21 7.64 -4.61 8.25
N ALA A 22 6.79 -4.94 9.24
CA ALA A 22 7.20 -5.19 10.61
C ALA A 22 8.19 -6.35 10.72
N ASN A 23 7.96 -7.45 9.99
CA ASN A 23 8.86 -8.61 9.96
C ASN A 23 10.23 -8.25 9.36
N VAL A 24 10.25 -7.45 8.29
CA VAL A 24 11.50 -6.94 7.70
C VAL A 24 12.28 -6.09 8.72
N ILE A 25 11.58 -5.19 9.43
CA ILE A 25 12.20 -4.33 10.44
C ILE A 25 12.71 -5.17 11.62
N ALA A 26 11.93 -6.12 12.13
CA ALA A 26 12.32 -6.99 13.24
C ALA A 26 13.56 -7.84 12.90
N ALA A 27 13.59 -8.47 11.72
CA ALA A 27 14.75 -9.25 11.27
C ALA A 27 16.03 -8.40 11.19
N ARG A 28 15.90 -7.13 10.77
CA ARG A 28 17.02 -6.20 10.73
C ARG A 28 17.38 -5.69 12.12
N MET A 29 16.43 -5.36 12.99
CA MET A 29 16.72 -4.92 14.36
C MET A 29 17.53 -5.94 15.15
N LEU A 30 17.30 -7.24 14.94
CA LEU A 30 18.17 -8.29 15.49
C LEU A 30 19.61 -8.23 14.96
N ALA A 31 19.83 -7.79 13.72
CA ALA A 31 21.16 -7.59 13.18
C ALA A 31 21.83 -6.29 13.70
N PHE A 32 21.02 -5.28 14.08
CA PHE A 32 21.48 -4.01 14.66
C PHE A 32 21.64 -4.06 16.19
N SER A 33 21.19 -5.11 16.87
CA SER A 33 21.22 -5.21 18.33
C SER A 33 22.62 -5.42 18.91
N ASN A 34 23.66 -5.54 18.09
CA ASN A 34 25.04 -5.63 18.54
C ASN A 34 25.70 -4.23 18.58
N PRO A 35 25.84 -3.61 19.77
CA PRO A 35 26.37 -2.26 19.92
C PRO A 35 27.85 -2.15 19.52
N ALA A 36 28.62 -3.25 19.52
CA ALA A 36 30.01 -3.26 19.08
C ALA A 36 30.17 -2.95 17.58
N THR A 37 29.10 -3.09 16.79
CA THR A 37 29.10 -2.92 15.34
C THR A 37 28.35 -1.69 14.85
N MET A 38 27.76 -0.87 15.74
CA MET A 38 26.87 0.25 15.36
C MET A 38 27.48 1.25 14.37
N LEU A 39 28.80 1.49 14.43
CA LEU A 39 29.51 2.40 13.53
C LEU A 39 30.21 1.70 12.36
N SER A 40 30.00 0.38 12.21
CA SER A 40 30.63 -0.38 11.15
C SER A 40 30.17 0.09 9.76
N PRO A 41 31.04 0.01 8.73
CA PRO A 41 30.66 0.30 7.35
C PRO A 41 29.45 -0.51 6.88
N TRP A 42 29.29 -1.73 7.41
CA TRP A 42 28.13 -2.57 7.15
C TRP A 42 26.83 -1.91 7.63
N HIS A 43 26.78 -1.40 8.87
CA HIS A 43 25.59 -0.73 9.42
C HIS A 43 25.17 0.51 8.61
N GLN A 44 26.14 1.32 8.17
CA GLN A 44 25.86 2.48 7.33
C GLN A 44 25.32 2.08 5.96
N SER A 45 25.90 1.04 5.35
CA SER A 45 25.42 0.51 4.07
C SER A 45 24.02 -0.08 4.18
N GLU A 46 23.71 -0.73 5.29
CA GLU A 46 22.42 -1.37 5.54
C GLU A 46 21.33 -0.33 5.83
N THR A 47 21.66 0.75 6.54
CA THR A 47 20.76 1.89 6.74
C THR A 47 20.39 2.55 5.40
N ARG A 48 21.35 2.75 4.50
CA ARG A 48 21.09 3.29 3.15
C ARG A 48 20.19 2.34 2.33
N ARG A 49 20.44 1.02 2.42
CA ARG A 49 19.60 0.00 1.76
C ARG A 49 18.16 0.01 2.28
N MET A 50 17.95 0.12 3.59
CA MET A 50 16.62 0.24 4.17
C MET A 50 15.87 1.47 3.67
N THR A 51 16.56 2.62 3.58
CA THR A 51 15.96 3.85 3.05
C THR A 51 15.58 3.69 1.58
N ALA A 52 16.46 3.12 0.76
CA ALA A 52 16.18 2.85 -0.65
C ALA A 52 14.96 1.93 -0.83
N GLU A 53 14.91 0.81 -0.11
CA GLU A 53 13.78 -0.12 -0.19
C GLU A 53 12.43 0.49 0.26
N LYS A 54 12.45 1.37 1.26
CA LYS A 54 11.25 2.13 1.67
C LYS A 54 10.82 3.11 0.60
N ILE A 55 11.78 3.81 -0.03
CA ILE A 55 11.52 4.73 -1.14
C ILE A 55 10.94 3.96 -2.33
N ASP A 56 11.51 2.80 -2.69
CA ASP A 56 11.02 1.97 -3.80
C ASP A 56 9.58 1.51 -3.55
N ALA A 57 9.29 0.97 -2.35
CA ALA A 57 7.93 0.54 -2.00
C ALA A 57 6.92 1.70 -2.01
N THR A 58 7.34 2.89 -1.58
CA THR A 58 6.51 4.10 -1.60
C THR A 58 6.29 4.58 -3.02
N THR A 59 7.33 4.56 -3.85
CA THR A 59 7.30 5.02 -5.25
C THR A 59 6.42 4.12 -6.10
N ASP A 60 6.56 2.79 -5.97
CA ASP A 60 5.69 1.82 -6.65
C ASP A 60 4.22 2.03 -6.26
N GLY A 61 3.95 2.26 -4.97
CA GLY A 61 2.61 2.54 -4.48
C GLY A 61 2.04 3.86 -5.01
N MET A 62 2.85 4.92 -5.03
CA MET A 62 2.45 6.23 -5.55
C MET A 62 2.20 6.22 -7.05
N GLN A 63 3.00 5.50 -7.83
CA GLN A 63 2.79 5.37 -9.28
C GLN A 63 1.46 4.68 -9.59
N ALA A 64 1.17 3.56 -8.92
CA ALA A 64 -0.10 2.85 -9.10
C ALA A 64 -1.30 3.68 -8.62
N ALA A 65 -1.17 4.38 -7.49
CA ALA A 65 -2.18 5.32 -7.03
C ALA A 65 -2.42 6.44 -8.04
N GLY A 66 -1.35 6.98 -8.64
CA GLY A 66 -1.42 8.04 -9.63
C GLY A 66 -2.21 7.64 -10.87
N MET A 67 -2.06 6.42 -11.36
CA MET A 67 -2.84 5.91 -12.50
C MET A 67 -4.34 5.83 -12.17
N GLU A 68 -4.69 5.32 -10.99
CA GLU A 68 -6.10 5.25 -10.57
C GLU A 68 -6.70 6.62 -10.29
N LEU A 69 -5.92 7.53 -9.71
CA LEU A 69 -6.33 8.91 -9.42
C LEU A 69 -6.54 9.71 -10.72
N ALA A 70 -5.73 9.46 -11.75
CA ALA A 70 -5.93 10.06 -13.08
C ALA A 70 -7.24 9.62 -13.74
N MET A 71 -7.70 8.38 -13.49
CA MET A 71 -8.98 7.88 -14.00
C MET A 71 -10.19 8.30 -13.14
N LEU A 72 -9.96 8.81 -11.93
CA LEU A 72 -10.99 9.06 -10.94
C LEU A 72 -12.03 10.11 -11.38
N PRO A 73 -11.65 11.26 -12.00
CA PRO A 73 -12.63 12.21 -12.52
C PRO A 73 -13.59 11.60 -13.56
N ALA A 74 -13.07 10.81 -14.50
CA ALA A 74 -13.88 10.16 -15.52
C ALA A 74 -14.88 9.16 -14.90
N ARG A 75 -14.45 8.38 -13.90
CA ARG A 75 -15.32 7.43 -13.20
C ARG A 75 -16.39 8.13 -12.35
N ILE A 76 -16.07 9.27 -11.73
CA ILE A 76 -17.07 10.10 -11.01
C ILE A 76 -18.11 10.65 -11.99
N MET A 77 -17.68 11.18 -13.14
CA MET A 77 -18.60 11.67 -14.18
C MET A 77 -19.54 10.56 -14.66
N MET A 78 -19.02 9.33 -14.86
CA MET A 78 -19.84 8.17 -15.22
C MET A 78 -20.88 7.78 -14.15
N ILE A 79 -20.65 8.07 -12.87
CA ILE A 79 -21.65 7.87 -11.80
C ILE A 79 -22.71 8.98 -11.85
N GLY A 80 -22.27 10.24 -11.98
CA GLY A 80 -23.15 11.40 -12.07
C GLY A 80 -24.05 11.40 -13.31
N ALA A 81 -23.60 10.81 -14.41
CA ALA A 81 -24.37 10.68 -15.65
C ALA A 81 -25.48 9.61 -15.60
N ARG A 82 -25.53 8.76 -14.56
CA ARG A 82 -26.56 7.71 -14.44
C ARG A 82 -27.89 8.34 -14.03
N PRO A 83 -29.00 8.16 -14.78
CA PRO A 83 -30.30 8.71 -14.39
C PRO A 83 -30.77 8.30 -12.98
N ALA A 84 -30.40 7.09 -12.54
CA ALA A 84 -30.71 6.60 -11.20
C ALA A 84 -30.12 7.47 -10.08
N SER A 85 -28.96 8.11 -10.29
CA SER A 85 -28.29 8.94 -9.27
C SER A 85 -29.01 10.27 -9.02
N TRP A 86 -29.93 10.68 -9.90
CA TRP A 86 -30.68 11.94 -9.79
C TRP A 86 -31.91 11.82 -8.89
N THR A 87 -32.23 10.61 -8.43
CA THR A 87 -33.30 10.37 -7.46
C THR A 87 -32.76 10.52 -6.02
N PRO A 88 -33.58 10.95 -5.05
CA PRO A 88 -33.15 11.05 -3.65
C PRO A 88 -32.58 9.73 -3.08
N ALA A 89 -33.16 8.58 -3.46
CA ALA A 89 -32.66 7.27 -3.05
C ALA A 89 -31.36 6.87 -3.79
N GLY A 90 -31.23 7.22 -5.06
CA GLY A 90 -30.04 6.90 -5.85
C GLY A 90 -28.85 7.81 -5.59
N TRP A 91 -29.07 9.02 -5.07
CA TRP A 91 -28.01 9.94 -4.63
C TRP A 91 -27.13 9.31 -3.55
N MET A 92 -27.72 8.65 -2.54
CA MET A 92 -26.96 7.95 -1.51
C MET A 92 -26.13 6.79 -2.09
N ASN A 93 -26.65 6.08 -3.08
CA ASN A 93 -25.90 5.01 -3.75
C ASN A 93 -24.75 5.57 -4.60
N ALA A 94 -24.97 6.70 -5.29
CA ALA A 94 -23.92 7.40 -6.03
C ALA A 94 -22.79 7.88 -5.11
N TRP A 95 -23.11 8.41 -3.93
CA TRP A 95 -22.10 8.75 -2.93
C TRP A 95 -21.30 7.55 -2.44
N ASN A 96 -21.96 6.41 -2.20
CA ASN A 96 -21.27 5.18 -1.83
C ASN A 96 -20.35 4.66 -2.95
N ASP A 97 -20.78 4.75 -4.21
CA ASP A 97 -19.96 4.39 -5.37
C ASP A 97 -18.72 5.32 -5.49
N VAL A 98 -18.89 6.63 -5.29
CA VAL A 98 -17.77 7.59 -5.27
C VAL A 98 -16.81 7.30 -4.12
N ALA A 99 -17.31 7.00 -2.92
CA ALA A 99 -16.47 6.59 -1.80
C ALA A 99 -15.69 5.29 -2.11
N GLY A 100 -16.31 4.34 -2.81
CA GLY A 100 -15.67 3.12 -3.29
C GLY A 100 -14.49 3.40 -4.24
N LEU A 101 -14.62 4.40 -5.13
CA LEU A 101 -13.52 4.81 -6.01
C LEU A 101 -12.29 5.30 -5.23
N TRP A 102 -12.49 6.11 -4.20
CA TRP A 102 -11.40 6.59 -3.35
C TRP A 102 -10.72 5.47 -2.55
N ILE A 103 -11.50 4.52 -2.03
CA ILE A 103 -10.98 3.31 -1.41
C ILE A 103 -10.19 2.47 -2.44
N GLY A 104 -10.67 2.42 -3.68
CA GLY A 104 -10.00 1.78 -4.82
C GLY A 104 -8.60 2.33 -5.08
N VAL A 105 -8.43 3.66 -5.06
CA VAL A 105 -7.11 4.32 -5.19
C VAL A 105 -6.18 3.89 -4.06
N GLY A 106 -6.66 3.92 -2.81
CA GLY A 106 -5.87 3.45 -1.67
C GLY A 106 -5.46 1.98 -1.79
N ASN A 107 -6.35 1.12 -2.25
CA ASN A 107 -6.06 -0.30 -2.51
C ASN A 107 -5.02 -0.49 -3.62
N ALA A 108 -5.08 0.31 -4.67
CA ALA A 108 -4.12 0.28 -5.75
C ALA A 108 -2.73 0.76 -5.30
N ALA A 109 -2.67 1.71 -4.35
CA ALA A 109 -1.42 2.12 -3.73
C ALA A 109 -0.80 1.02 -2.86
N LEU A 110 -1.64 0.33 -2.08
CA LEU A 110 -1.18 -0.65 -1.08
C LEU A 110 -0.73 -1.98 -1.69
N ARG A 111 -1.27 -2.38 -2.84
CA ARG A 111 -0.94 -3.67 -3.48
C ARG A 111 0.52 -3.74 -3.96
N PRO A 112 1.06 -2.78 -4.73
CA PRO A 112 2.48 -2.76 -5.08
C PRO A 112 3.37 -2.64 -3.86
N ALA A 113 3.02 -1.75 -2.91
CA ALA A 113 3.77 -1.58 -1.66
C ALA A 113 3.86 -2.90 -0.87
N ARG A 114 2.76 -3.66 -0.78
CA ARG A 114 2.74 -5.02 -0.21
C ARG A 114 3.69 -5.95 -0.94
N ASN A 115 3.62 -5.99 -2.27
CA ASN A 115 4.43 -6.91 -3.07
C ASN A 115 5.93 -6.61 -2.90
N THR A 116 6.31 -5.34 -2.87
CA THR A 116 7.69 -4.92 -2.61
C THR A 116 8.12 -5.29 -1.20
N ALA A 117 7.30 -5.03 -0.17
CA ALA A 117 7.60 -5.45 1.21
C ALA A 117 7.78 -6.98 1.36
N VAL A 118 6.90 -7.78 0.75
CA VAL A 118 6.98 -9.25 0.78
C VAL A 118 8.21 -9.76 0.01
N ARG A 119 8.55 -9.15 -1.13
CA ARG A 119 9.78 -9.49 -1.87
C ARG A 119 11.03 -9.24 -1.01
N ASN A 120 11.08 -8.10 -0.32
CA ASN A 120 12.21 -7.75 0.55
C ASN A 120 12.30 -8.71 1.75
N GLN A 121 11.16 -9.07 2.36
CA GLN A 121 11.11 -10.08 3.42
C GLN A 121 11.69 -11.42 2.95
N ARG A 122 11.25 -11.91 1.78
CA ARG A 122 11.72 -13.18 1.21
C ARG A 122 13.21 -13.16 0.85
N ARG A 123 13.74 -12.02 0.44
CA ARG A 123 15.16 -11.85 0.15
C ARG A 123 15.99 -11.98 1.42
N LEU A 124 15.59 -11.31 2.50
CA LEU A 124 16.30 -11.36 3.78
C LEU A 124 16.29 -12.76 4.39
N SER A 125 15.14 -13.45 4.34
CA SER A 125 15.03 -14.81 4.88
C SER A 125 15.85 -15.84 4.11
N ARG A 126 16.23 -15.55 2.86
CA ARG A 126 17.14 -16.39 2.06
C ARG A 126 18.61 -16.12 2.36
N THR A 127 18.98 -14.89 2.71
CA THR A 127 20.36 -14.53 3.06
C THR A 127 20.76 -15.00 4.45
N SER A 128 19.80 -15.32 5.32
CA SER A 128 20.04 -15.84 6.67
C SER A 128 20.17 -17.38 6.75
N ARG A 129 20.24 -18.09 5.62
CA ARG A 129 20.54 -19.53 5.53
C ARG A 129 21.85 -19.73 4.78
#